data_AF-A0A5N4B4E2-F1
#
_entry.id   AF-A0A5N4B4E2-F1
#
_cell.length_a   1.000
_cell.length_b   1.000
_cell.length_c   1.000
_cell.angle_alpha   90.00
_cell.angle_beta   90.00
_cell.angle_gamma   90.00
#
_symmetry.space_group_name_H-M   'P 1'
#
loop_
_entity.id
_entity.type
_entity.pdbx_description
1 polymer ?
#
loop_
_entity_poly.entity_id
_entity_poly.type
_entity_poly.pdbx_seq_one_letter_code
_entity_poly.pdbx_strand_id
1 'polypeptide(L)' 'FPLKTYMMRLYPGRDITNEKTIYNYRLSRARRISENAFGILQQKFRIFSRRLEGNPNNLTMIVMAACVLCNFI' A
#
# COMPACT_ATOMS: atom_id res chain seq x y z
N PHE A 1 -14.19 6.00 -5.71
CA PHE A 1 -12.83 6.41 -6.12
C PHE A 1 -12.84 6.73 -7.61
N PRO A 2 -12.49 7.97 -8.01
CA PRO A 2 -12.41 8.32 -9.42
C PRO A 2 -11.28 7.53 -10.11
N LEU A 3 -11.54 7.00 -11.30
CA LEU A 3 -10.54 6.37 -12.15
C LEU A 3 -9.59 7.45 -12.67
N LYS A 4 -8.41 7.56 -12.06
CA LYS A 4 -7.36 8.47 -12.52
C LYS A 4 -6.48 7.78 -13.53
N THR A 5 -5.93 8.54 -14.48
CA THR A 5 -5.07 8.03 -15.58
C THR A 5 -3.84 7.26 -15.10
N TYR A 6 -3.37 7.56 -13.89
CA TYR A 6 -2.22 6.91 -13.27
C TYR A 6 -2.57 5.70 -12.40
N MET A 7 -3.85 5.38 -12.23
CA MET A 7 -4.28 4.33 -11.30
C MET A 7 -4.45 2.99 -12.03
N MET A 8 -3.48 2.10 -11.87
CA MET A 8 -3.56 0.75 -12.43
C MET A 8 -4.70 -0.04 -11.78
N ARG A 9 -5.60 -0.60 -12.59
CA ARG A 9 -6.71 -1.45 -12.14
C ARG A 9 -6.54 -2.87 -12.69
N LEU A 10 -6.96 -3.86 -11.90
CA LEU A 10 -7.07 -5.25 -12.38
C LEU A 10 -8.16 -5.35 -13.44
N TYR A 11 -7.95 -6.17 -14.46
CA TYR A 11 -9.00 -6.51 -15.41
C TYR A 11 -10.06 -7.37 -14.71
N PRO A 12 -11.35 -6.97 -14.74
CA PRO A 12 -12.44 -7.75 -14.16
C PRO A 12 -12.83 -8.92 -15.08
N GLY A 13 -13.33 -10.01 -14.50
CA GLY A 13 -13.81 -11.19 -15.23
C GLY A 13 -12.97 -12.45 -14.98
N ARG A 14 -13.58 -13.62 -15.25
CA ARG A 14 -12.93 -14.93 -15.09
C ARG A 14 -12.31 -15.45 -16.40
N ASP A 15 -12.83 -15.00 -17.53
CA ASP A 15 -12.37 -15.40 -18.86
C ASP A 15 -11.53 -14.26 -19.48
N ILE A 16 -10.29 -14.15 -18.99
CA ILE A 16 -9.34 -13.13 -19.43
C ILE A 16 -8.22 -13.77 -20.24
N THR A 17 -7.85 -13.11 -21.34
CA THR A 17 -6.72 -13.51 -22.19
C THR A 17 -5.45 -13.69 -21.36
N ASN A 18 -4.56 -14.60 -21.78
CA ASN A 18 -3.34 -14.93 -21.05
C ASN A 18 -2.49 -13.69 -20.66
N GLU A 19 -2.40 -12.70 -21.56
CA GLU A 19 -1.70 -11.43 -21.30
C GLU A 19 -2.31 -10.63 -20.14
N LYS A 20 -3.64 -10.57 -20.07
CA LYS A 20 -4.37 -9.90 -18.98
C LYS A 20 -4.21 -10.64 -17.66
N THR A 21 -4.10 -11.98 -17.69
CA THR A 21 -3.78 -12.79 -16.52
C THR A 21 -2.38 -12.48 -15.99
N ILE A 22 -1.38 -12.43 -16.88
CA ILE A 22 0.01 -12.07 -16.51
C ILE A 22 0.06 -10.66 -15.91
N TYR A 23 -0.62 -9.69 -16.53
CA TYR A 23 -0.74 -8.34 -15.99
C TYR A 23 -1.40 -8.34 -14.60
N ASN A 24 -2.55 -9.01 -14.44
CA ASN A 24 -3.26 -9.09 -13.16
C ASN A 24 -2.40 -9.73 -12.08
N TYR A 25 -1.68 -10.80 -12.42
CA TYR A 25 -0.76 -11.47 -11.50
C TYR A 25 0.37 -10.53 -11.04
N ARG A 26 1.03 -9.83 -11.97
CA ARG A 26 2.09 -8.86 -11.66
C ARG A 26 1.58 -7.73 -10.76
N LEU A 27 0.42 -7.16 -11.10
CA LEU A 27 -0.19 -6.08 -10.34
C LEU A 27 -0.59 -6.53 -8.94
N SER A 28 -1.20 -7.71 -8.80
CA SER A 28 -1.54 -8.30 -7.49
C SER A 28 -0.30 -8.61 -6.66
N ARG A 29 0.78 -9.11 -7.28
CA ARG A 29 2.05 -9.36 -6.58
C ARG A 29 2.65 -8.06 -6.02
N ALA A 30 2.65 -6.98 -6.80
CA ALA A 30 3.12 -5.67 -6.33
C ALA A 30 2.25 -5.10 -5.20
N ARG A 31 0.92 -5.22 -5.31
CA ARG A 31 -0.01 -4.82 -4.23
C ARG A 31 0.24 -5.60 -2.95
N ARG A 32 0.39 -6.92 -3.03
CA ARG A 32 0.64 -7.78 -1.87
C ARG A 32 1.89 -7.34 -1.09
N ILE A 33 2.98 -7.00 -1.78
CA ILE A 33 4.21 -6.51 -1.13
C ILE A 33 3.93 -5.18 -0.41
N SER A 34 3.25 -4.26 -1.10
CA SER A 34 2.94 -2.93 -0.55
C SER A 34 2.03 -3.02 0.69
N GLU A 35 0.95 -3.81 0.60
CA GLU A 35 0.00 -4.02 1.70
C GLU A 35 0.65 -4.74 2.88
N ASN A 36 1.50 -5.75 2.63
CA ASN A 36 2.25 -6.42 3.68
C ASN A 36 3.18 -5.45 4.43
N ALA A 37 3.87 -4.55 3.72
CA ALA A 37 4.73 -3.55 4.35
C ALA A 37 3.93 -2.61 5.27
N PHE A 38 2.77 -2.13 4.81
CA PHE A 38 1.87 -1.34 5.65
C PHE A 38 1.29 -2.14 6.83
N GLY A 39 0.99 -3.42 6.64
CA GLY A 39 0.54 -4.31 7.71
C GLY A 39 1.58 -4.48 8.81
N ILE A 40 2.86 -4.67 8.45
CA ILE A 40 3.97 -4.73 9.40
C ILE A 40 4.11 -3.41 10.16
N LEU A 41 4.06 -2.29 9.44
CA LEU A 41 4.16 -0.95 10.04
C LEU A 41 3.01 -0.67 11.02
N GLN A 42 1.79 -1.06 10.68
CA GLN A 42 0.61 -0.94 11.56
C GLN A 42 0.70 -1.86 12.79
N GLN A 43 1.22 -3.08 12.62
CA GLN A 43 1.39 -4.03 13.71
C GLN A 43 2.49 -3.59 14.70
N LYS A 44 3.62 -3.08 14.19
CA LYS A 44 4.72 -2.55 15.01
C LYS A 44 4.32 -1.25 15.74
N PHE A 45 3.60 -0.38 15.06
CA PHE A 45 3.24 0.94 15.58
C PHE A 45 1.72 1.14 15.65
N ARG A 46 1.16 0.94 16.84
CA ARG A 46 -0.28 1.08 17.14
C ARG A 46 -0.88 2.44 16.75
N ILE A 47 -0.05 3.47 16.59
CA ILE A 47 -0.49 4.81 16.15
C ILE A 47 -1.13 4.77 14.75
N PHE A 48 -0.72 3.85 13.87
CA PHE A 48 -1.30 3.71 12.52
C PHE A 48 -2.57 2.86 12.50
N SER A 49 -2.99 2.28 13.63
CA SER A 49 -4.26 1.55 13.73
C SER A 49 -5.49 2.48 13.76
N ARG A 50 -5.28 3.78 14.02
CA ARG A 50 -6.32 4.81 14.03
C ARG A 50 -5.98 5.92 13.04
N ARG A 51 -6.97 6.76 12.73
CA ARG A 51 -6.72 7.99 11.96
C ARG A 51 -5.75 8.87 12.75
N LEU A 52 -4.75 9.39 12.05
CA LEU A 52 -3.78 10.30 12.62
C LEU A 52 -4.40 11.70 12.68
N GLU A 53 -4.52 12.24 13.89
CA GLU A 53 -4.99 13.60 14.14
C GLU A 53 -3.80 14.46 14.52
N GLY A 54 -3.55 15.56 13.79
CA GLY A 54 -2.43 16.45 14.04
C GLY A 54 -2.05 17.30 12.84
N ASN A 55 -1.03 18.14 13.02
CA ASN A 55 -0.49 18.97 11.94
C ASN A 55 0.20 18.08 10.88
N PRO A 56 -0.11 18.26 9.57
CA PRO A 56 0.47 17.44 8.49
C PRO A 56 1.99 17.37 8.49
N ASN A 57 2.69 18.44 8.91
CA ASN A 57 4.15 18.44 8.97
C ASN A 57 4.67 17.43 10.01
N ASN A 58 4.05 17.41 11.19
CA ASN A 58 4.41 16.50 12.27
C ASN A 58 4.07 15.05 11.91
N LEU A 59 2.92 14.83 11.26
CA LEU A 59 2.52 13.50 10.79
C LEU A 59 3.50 12.94 9.76
N THR A 60 4.00 13.79 8.88
CA THR A 60 4.99 13.37 7.87
C THR A 60 6.30 12.96 8.54
N MET A 61 6.77 13.71 9.56
CA MET A 61 7.94 13.31 10.36
C MET A 61 7.73 11.98 11.08
N ILE A 62 6.55 11.75 11.68
CA ILE A 62 6.21 10.50 12.36
C ILE A 62 6.24 9.32 11.39
N VAL A 63 5.66 9.46 10.21
CA VAL A 63 5.68 8.41 9.17
C VAL A 63 7.11 8.11 8.72
N MET A 64 7.91 9.15 8.44
CA MET A 64 9.31 8.96 8.05
C MET A 64 10.12 8.26 9.15
N ALA A 65 9.97 8.68 10.40
CA ALA A 65 10.63 8.05 11.55
C ALA A 65 10.22 6.57 11.69
N ALA A 66 8.92 6.27 11.56
CA ALA A 66 8.44 4.89 11.60
C ALA A 66 9.02 4.03 10.46
N CYS A 67 9.15 4.57 9.24
CA CYS A 67 9.80 3.89 8.12
C CYS A 67 11.28 3.57 8.39
N VAL A 68 12.03 4.51 8.97
CA VAL A 68 13.44 4.29 9.34
C VAL A 68 13.54 3.22 10.42
N LEU A 69 12.73 3.33 11.48
CA LEU A 69 12.70 2.38 12.59
C LEU A 69 12.26 0.97 12.14
N CYS A 70 11.32 0.87 11.20
CA CYS A 70 10.88 -0.41 10.62
C CYS A 70 12.00 -1.15 9.91
N ASN A 71 12.96 -0.43 9.30
CA ASN A 71 14.09 -1.01 8.57
C ASN A 71 15.30 -1.29 9.46
N PHE A 72 15.41 -0.63 10.61
CA PHE A 72 16.54 -0.79 11.54
C PHE A 72 16.32 -1.93 12.56
N ILE A 73 15.07 -2.17 12.97
CA ILE A 73 14.67 -3.19 13.96
C ILE A 73 14.18 -4.45 13.27
#